data_AF-A0A9P7PXY5-F1
#
_entry.id   AF-A0A9P7PXY5-F1
#
_cell.length_a   1.000
_cell.length_b   1.000
_cell.length_c   1.000
_cell.angle_alpha   90.00
_cell.angle_beta   90.00
_cell.angle_gamma   90.00
#
_symmetry.space_group_name_H-M   'P 1'
#
loop_
_entity.id
_entity.type
_entity.pdbx_description
1 polymer ?
#
loop_
_entity_poly.entity_id
_entity_poly.type
_entity_poly.pdbx_seq_one_letter_code
_entity_poly.pdbx_strand_id
1 'polypeptide(L)'
;MHALSLLALLVPFVAAKWYSCDCGSLNEKGESVANVQLTQWVCLKSYKGQAVFDADLKRCVATSGNTIDEGIFGSFCQAAATNGFYPIEGNVVDDSKPALTAKSSRARCPPGSIPAV
;
A
#
# COMPACT_ATOMS: atom_id res chain seq x y z
N MET A 1 -27.94 -20.46 -37.75
CA MET A 1 -27.95 -20.32 -36.28
C MET A 1 -26.66 -20.94 -35.76
N HIS A 2 -25.67 -20.12 -35.40
CA HIS A 2 -24.44 -20.58 -34.76
C HIS A 2 -24.42 -19.98 -33.37
N ALA A 3 -24.76 -20.81 -32.37
CA ALA A 3 -24.65 -20.47 -30.97
C ALA A 3 -23.15 -20.49 -30.61
N LEU A 4 -22.51 -19.32 -30.68
CA LEU A 4 -21.18 -19.12 -30.12
C LEU A 4 -21.31 -19.17 -28.59
N SER A 5 -20.80 -20.28 -28.04
CA SER A 5 -20.73 -20.58 -26.61
C SER A 5 -19.96 -19.48 -25.89
N LEU A 6 -20.69 -18.54 -25.27
CA LEU A 6 -20.20 -17.47 -24.39
C LEU A 6 -19.83 -18.02 -23.01
N LEU A 7 -19.17 -19.18 -22.95
CA LEU A 7 -18.50 -19.66 -21.73
C LEU A 7 -17.11 -19.01 -21.62
N ALA A 8 -17.05 -17.69 -21.80
CA ALA A 8 -15.84 -16.92 -21.53
C ALA A 8 -15.75 -16.72 -20.02
N LEU A 9 -15.04 -17.66 -19.37
CA LEU A 9 -14.22 -17.45 -18.18
C LEU A 9 -14.76 -16.40 -17.19
N LEU A 10 -15.73 -16.81 -16.36
CA LEU A 10 -15.88 -16.24 -15.03
C LEU A 10 -14.66 -16.73 -14.20
N VAL A 11 -13.48 -16.15 -14.44
CA VAL A 11 -12.39 -16.31 -13.48
C VAL A 11 -12.84 -15.58 -12.23
N PRO A 12 -13.09 -16.26 -11.10
CA PRO A 12 -13.26 -15.55 -9.85
C PRO A 12 -11.95 -14.77 -9.66
N PHE A 13 -12.05 -13.44 -9.62
CA PHE A 13 -10.97 -12.59 -9.14
C PHE A 13 -10.76 -12.96 -7.67
N VAL A 14 -9.95 -14.00 -7.43
CA VAL A 14 -9.44 -14.31 -6.11
C VAL A 14 -8.62 -13.09 -5.75
N ALA A 15 -9.14 -12.27 -4.83
CA ALA A 15 -8.41 -11.14 -4.28
C ALA A 15 -7.05 -11.67 -3.80
N ALA A 16 -5.99 -11.25 -4.49
CA ALA A 16 -4.65 -11.67 -4.14
C ALA A 16 -4.38 -11.20 -2.71
N LYS A 17 -4.04 -12.14 -1.82
CA LYS A 17 -3.63 -11.84 -0.45
C LYS A 17 -2.18 -11.40 -0.50
N TRP A 18 -1.91 -10.15 -0.15
CA TRP A 18 -0.56 -9.60 -0.15
C TRP A 18 0.01 -9.58 1.25
N TYR A 19 1.33 -9.80 1.35
CA TYR A 19 2.05 -9.78 2.62
C TYR A 19 2.87 -8.52 2.82
N SER A 20 3.11 -7.76 1.75
CA SER A 20 3.80 -6.47 1.84
C SER A 20 3.30 -5.52 0.77
N CYS A 21 3.23 -4.24 1.10
CA CYS A 21 2.87 -3.18 0.15
C CYS A 21 3.66 -1.90 0.43
N ASP A 22 3.88 -1.09 -0.61
CA ASP A 22 4.34 0.30 -0.50
C ASP A 22 3.38 1.28 -1.19
N CYS A 23 3.38 2.53 -0.74
CA CYS A 23 2.73 3.63 -1.42
C CYS A 23 3.73 4.27 -2.38
N GLY A 24 3.37 4.37 -3.66
CA GLY A 24 4.09 5.17 -4.65
C GLY A 24 3.42 6.52 -4.86
N SER A 25 4.19 7.59 -5.10
CA SER A 25 3.66 8.91 -5.51
C SER A 25 4.34 9.42 -6.77
N LEU A 26 3.72 10.36 -7.48
CA LEU A 26 4.35 10.97 -8.66
C LEU A 26 5.46 11.94 -8.25
N ASN A 27 6.63 11.81 -8.88
CA ASN A 27 7.70 12.81 -8.79
C ASN A 27 7.39 14.03 -9.69
N GLU A 28 8.30 15.00 -9.75
CA GLU A 28 8.15 16.20 -10.58
C GLU A 28 8.03 15.90 -12.08
N LYS A 29 8.58 14.77 -12.53
CA LYS A 29 8.51 14.28 -13.90
C LYS A 29 7.23 13.49 -14.21
N GLY A 30 6.35 13.31 -13.22
CA GLY A 30 5.13 12.51 -13.36
C GLY A 30 5.37 10.99 -13.33
N GLU A 31 6.52 10.55 -12.84
CA GLU A 31 6.85 9.12 -12.69
C GLU A 31 6.45 8.64 -11.30
N SER A 32 5.86 7.44 -11.20
CA SER A 32 5.51 6.85 -9.91
C SER A 32 6.75 6.31 -9.20
N VAL A 33 7.15 6.96 -8.11
CA VAL A 33 8.30 6.58 -7.26
C VAL A 33 7.83 6.12 -5.88
N ALA A 34 8.60 5.28 -5.20
CA ALA A 34 8.28 4.88 -3.82
C ALA A 34 8.29 6.08 -2.87
N ASN A 35 7.22 6.22 -2.10
CA ASN A 35 7.09 7.25 -1.08
C ASN A 35 7.14 6.58 0.30
N VAL A 36 8.35 6.54 0.85
CA VAL A 36 8.67 5.83 2.09
C VAL A 36 7.93 6.42 3.28
N GLN A 37 7.91 7.76 3.38
CA GLN A 37 7.24 8.49 4.46
C GLN A 37 5.73 8.23 4.43
N LEU A 38 5.11 8.30 3.24
CA LEU A 38 3.69 7.97 3.07
C LEU A 38 3.41 6.50 3.41
N THR A 39 4.28 5.59 2.97
CA THR A 39 4.15 4.15 3.26
C THR A 39 4.19 3.89 4.76
N GLN A 40 5.17 4.46 5.46
CA GLN A 40 5.33 4.30 6.90
C GLN A 40 4.14 4.92 7.66
N TRP A 41 3.67 6.10 7.25
CA TRP A 41 2.50 6.73 7.85
C TRP A 41 1.24 5.88 7.70
N VAL A 42 0.94 5.38 6.50
CA VAL A 42 -0.21 4.50 6.25
C VAL A 42 -0.09 3.22 7.06
N CYS A 43 1.11 2.64 7.14
CA CYS A 43 1.34 1.42 7.91
C CYS A 43 1.03 1.63 9.40
N LEU A 44 1.55 2.73 9.99
CA LEU A 44 1.36 3.04 11.40
C LEU A 44 -0.07 3.45 11.74
N LYS A 45 -0.75 4.20 10.85
CA LYS A 45 -2.06 4.78 11.13
C LYS A 45 -3.23 3.88 10.73
N SER A 46 -3.13 3.19 9.60
CA SER A 46 -4.24 2.40 9.05
C SER A 46 -4.11 0.90 9.33
N TYR A 47 -2.90 0.39 9.60
CA TYR A 47 -2.64 -1.04 9.81
C TYR A 47 -2.04 -1.34 11.19
N LYS A 48 -2.27 -0.48 12.19
CA LYS A 48 -1.78 -0.68 13.55
C LYS A 48 -2.17 -2.08 14.08
N GLY A 49 -1.18 -2.90 14.42
CA GLY A 49 -1.37 -4.26 14.93
C GLY A 49 -1.58 -5.34 13.86
N GLN A 50 -1.88 -4.96 12.61
CA GLN A 50 -2.06 -5.87 11.48
C GLN A 50 -0.82 -5.93 10.58
N ALA A 51 -0.02 -4.88 10.56
CA ALA A 51 1.22 -4.80 9.82
C ALA A 51 2.25 -3.95 10.55
N VAL A 52 3.52 -4.14 10.19
CA VAL A 52 4.67 -3.38 10.68
C VAL A 52 5.43 -2.79 9.51
N PHE A 53 5.96 -1.59 9.67
CA PHE A 53 6.82 -1.00 8.66
C PHE A 53 8.20 -1.64 8.75
N ASP A 54 8.63 -2.26 7.65
CA ASP A 54 9.96 -2.81 7.47
C ASP A 54 10.85 -1.74 6.80
N ALA A 55 11.85 -1.27 7.52
CA ALA A 55 12.72 -0.19 7.08
C ALA A 55 13.70 -0.61 5.98
N ASP A 56 14.08 -1.89 5.94
CA ASP A 56 15.01 -2.43 4.96
C ASP A 56 14.31 -2.59 3.60
N LEU A 57 13.09 -3.13 3.62
CA LEU A 57 12.24 -3.28 2.44
C LEU A 57 11.52 -1.99 2.06
N LYS A 58 11.46 -1.01 2.97
CA LYS A 58 10.68 0.24 2.85
C LYS A 58 9.20 -0.02 2.56
N ARG A 59 8.64 -1.04 3.21
CA ARG A 59 7.28 -1.55 2.96
C ARG A 59 6.51 -1.73 4.25
N CYS A 60 5.19 -1.69 4.16
CA CYS A 60 4.32 -2.19 5.20
C CYS A 60 4.16 -3.70 5.03
N VAL A 61 4.54 -4.49 6.05
CA VAL A 61 4.56 -5.96 6.02
C VAL A 61 3.53 -6.49 7.01
N ALA A 62 2.64 -7.36 6.56
CA ALA A 62 1.62 -7.97 7.41
C ALA A 62 2.27 -8.79 8.54
N THR A 63 1.71 -8.68 9.75
CA THR A 63 2.09 -9.56 10.86
C THR A 63 1.50 -10.95 10.67
N SER A 64 1.99 -11.94 11.42
CA SER A 64 1.54 -13.33 11.31
C SER A 64 0.01 -13.44 11.43
N GLY A 65 -0.61 -14.17 10.50
CA GLY A 65 -2.06 -14.36 10.42
C GLY A 65 -2.82 -13.22 9.73
N ASN A 66 -2.18 -12.10 9.40
CA ASN A 66 -2.79 -10.97 8.69
C ASN A 66 -2.38 -10.94 7.21
N THR A 67 -3.15 -10.17 6.43
CA THR A 67 -2.88 -9.89 5.02
C THR A 67 -3.22 -8.44 4.72
N ILE A 68 -2.53 -7.87 3.74
CA ILE A 68 -2.83 -6.54 3.22
C ILE A 68 -3.66 -6.72 1.94
N ASP A 69 -4.83 -6.10 1.90
CA ASP A 69 -5.60 -5.93 0.68
C ASP A 69 -5.05 -4.72 -0.09
N GLU A 70 -4.63 -4.92 -1.33
CA GLU A 70 -3.99 -3.87 -2.15
C GLU A 70 -4.94 -2.72 -2.47
N GLY A 71 -6.23 -3.00 -2.68
CA GLY A 71 -7.23 -1.98 -2.98
C GLY A 71 -7.46 -1.07 -1.77
N ILE A 72 -7.64 -1.67 -0.59
CA ILE A 72 -7.79 -0.94 0.68
C ILE A 72 -6.51 -0.17 0.99
N PHE A 73 -5.33 -0.81 0.91
CA PHE A 73 -4.05 -0.13 1.14
C PHE A 73 -3.85 1.05 0.18
N GLY A 74 -4.17 0.85 -1.09
CA GLY A 74 -4.10 1.90 -2.13
C GLY A 74 -5.04 3.06 -1.87
N SER A 75 -6.25 2.79 -1.36
CA SER A 75 -7.19 3.84 -0.96
C SER A 75 -6.66 4.69 0.20
N PHE A 76 -5.98 4.07 1.17
CA PHE A 76 -5.33 4.80 2.26
C PHE A 76 -4.12 5.60 1.77
N CYS A 77 -3.29 5.03 0.88
CA CYS A 77 -2.20 5.75 0.23
C CYS A 77 -2.72 7.01 -0.48
N GLN A 78 -3.80 6.89 -1.27
CA GLN A 78 -4.37 8.00 -2.01
C GLN A 78 -5.03 9.03 -1.07
N ALA A 79 -5.76 8.59 -0.06
CA ALA A 79 -6.38 9.48 0.91
C ALA A 79 -5.34 10.30 1.69
N ALA A 80 -4.27 9.64 2.17
CA ALA A 80 -3.19 10.31 2.89
C ALA A 80 -2.39 11.27 1.99
N ALA A 81 -2.14 10.88 0.73
CA ALA A 81 -1.48 11.76 -0.24
C ALA A 81 -2.27 13.06 -0.50
N THR A 82 -3.60 12.97 -0.62
CA THR A 82 -4.46 14.13 -0.92
C THR A 82 -4.78 14.96 0.32
N ASN A 83 -5.11 14.30 1.44
CA ASN A 83 -5.55 14.98 2.67
C ASN A 83 -4.40 15.45 3.55
N GLY A 84 -3.19 14.95 3.28
CA GLY A 84 -1.99 15.24 4.05
C GLY A 84 -1.61 14.10 5.00
N PHE A 85 -0.30 13.93 5.17
CA PHE A 85 0.30 13.00 6.12
C PHE A 85 1.49 13.66 6.80
N TYR A 86 1.79 13.25 8.03
CA TYR A 86 2.90 13.82 8.79
C TYR A 86 4.16 12.99 8.62
N PRO A 87 5.35 13.61 8.66
CA PRO A 87 6.60 12.88 8.65
C PRO A 87 6.70 11.93 9.85
N ILE A 88 7.40 10.81 9.66
CA ILE A 88 7.67 9.82 10.70
C ILE A 88 9.16 9.88 11.06
N GLU A 89 9.45 10.02 12.35
CA GLU A 89 10.79 9.93 12.92
C GLU A 89 10.83 8.80 13.95
N GLY A 90 11.69 7.79 13.74
CA GLY A 90 11.84 6.69 14.70
C GLY A 90 10.55 5.92 15.01
N ASN A 91 9.62 5.80 14.05
CA ASN A 91 8.26 5.25 14.18
C ASN A 91 7.25 6.10 14.96
N VAL A 92 7.60 7.34 15.28
CA VAL A 92 6.68 8.32 15.87
C VAL A 92 6.23 9.30 14.80
N VAL A 93 4.94 9.62 14.79
CA VAL A 93 4.38 10.66 13.93
C VAL A 93 4.85 12.01 14.47
N ASP A 94 5.56 12.77 13.64
CA ASP A 94 6.00 14.13 13.95
C ASP A 94 4.98 15.12 13.39
N ASP A 95 3.94 15.39 14.19
CA ASP A 95 2.89 16.36 13.89
C ASP A 95 3.28 17.81 14.21
N SER A 96 4.49 18.04 14.71
CA SER A 96 5.04 19.39 14.89
C SER A 96 5.44 20.05 13.56
N LYS A 97 5.64 19.24 12.52
CA LYS A 97 5.99 19.68 11.17
C LYS A 97 4.76 19.82 10.27
N PRO A 98 4.83 20.65 9.22
CA PRO A 98 3.74 20.75 8.24
C PRO A 98 3.41 19.39 7.62
N ALA A 99 2.11 19.14 7.41
CA ALA A 99 1.67 17.97 6.68
C ALA A 99 2.23 17.98 5.25
N LEU A 100 2.73 16.83 4.83
CA LEU A 100 3.18 16.54 3.48
C LEU A 100 1.98 16.12 2.64
N THR A 101 1.99 16.50 1.36
CA THR A 101 0.99 16.06 0.38
C THR A 101 1.69 15.48 -0.84
N ALA A 102 0.97 14.71 -1.64
CA ALA A 102 1.43 14.22 -2.93
C ALA A 102 0.32 14.32 -3.98
N LYS A 103 0.68 14.62 -5.23
CA LYS A 103 -0.29 14.83 -6.32
C LYS A 103 -1.21 13.63 -6.56
N SER A 104 -0.68 12.42 -6.42
CA SER A 104 -1.44 11.17 -6.44
C SER A 104 -0.63 10.07 -5.79
N SER A 105 -1.30 8.99 -5.40
CA SER A 105 -0.65 7.84 -4.82
C SER A 105 -1.33 6.53 -5.18
N ARG A 106 -0.54 5.46 -5.30
CA ARG A 106 -1.03 4.10 -5.56
C ARG A 106 -0.30 3.10 -4.69
N ALA A 107 -0.98 2.03 -4.29
CA ALA A 107 -0.32 0.88 -3.70
C ALA A 107 0.49 0.14 -4.76
N ARG A 108 1.57 -0.49 -4.30
CA ARG A 108 2.27 -1.57 -5.01
C ARG A 108 2.45 -2.71 -4.04
N CYS A 109 1.80 -3.83 -4.32
CA CYS A 109 1.88 -5.03 -3.50
C CYS A 109 2.52 -6.16 -4.33
N PRO A 110 3.80 -6.48 -4.12
CA PRO A 110 4.42 -7.58 -4.85
C PRO A 110 3.91 -8.95 -4.38
N PRO A 111 3.80 -9.95 -5.28
CA PRO A 111 3.37 -11.29 -4.92
C PRO A 111 4.32 -11.89 -3.90
N GLY A 112 3.75 -12.34 -2.77
CA GLY A 112 4.50 -12.56 -1.54
C GLY A 112 5.52 -13.69 -1.65
N SER A 113 6.78 -13.37 -1.38
CA SER A 113 7.69 -14.28 -0.69
C SER A 113 7.23 -14.36 0.76
N ILE A 114 6.66 -15.51 1.13
CA ILE A 114 6.29 -15.86 2.52
C ILE A 114 7.56 -15.77 3.38
N PRO A 115 7.56 -15.09 4.54
CA PRO A 115 8.66 -15.24 5.49
C PRO A 115 8.65 -16.70 5.97
N ALA A 116 9.74 -17.43 5.72
CA ALA A 116 9.94 -18.75 6.29
C ALA A 116 9.85 -18.61 7.82
N VAL A 117 8.87 -19.30 8.41
CA VAL A 117 8.72 -19.47 9.86
C VAL A 117 9.88 -20.31 10.38
#